data_AF-A0AAW5ZZX1-F1
#
_entry.id   AF-A0AAW5ZZX1-F1
#
_cell.length_a   1.000
_cell.length_b   1.000
_cell.length_c   1.000
_cell.angle_alpha   90.00
_cell.angle_beta   90.00
_cell.angle_gamma   90.00
#
_symmetry.space_group_name_H-M   'P 1'
#
loop_
_entity.id
_entity.type
_entity.pdbx_description
1 polymer ?
#
loop_
_entity_poly.entity_id
_entity_poly.type
_entity_poly.pdbx_seq_one_letter_code
_entity_poly.pdbx_strand_id
1 'polypeptide(L)'
;MRVFDFDGTIYDGESLFDLYLFSAKYNPKVLRYIAPVLRYVIKYKPKRFRELYGDNVRVDEFYTDSRFDQPMIDMARRAYMVKGNKIHQVK
;
A
#
# COMPACT_ATOMS: atom_id res chain seq x y z
N MET A 1 -26.81 6.50 0.52
CA MET A 1 -25.54 7.17 0.86
C MET A 1 -24.40 6.40 0.22
N ARG A 2 -23.35 7.07 -0.29
CA ARG A 2 -22.15 6.40 -0.80
C ARG A 2 -21.05 6.56 0.25
N VAL A 3 -20.57 5.46 0.80
CA VAL A 3 -19.48 5.42 1.78
C VAL A 3 -18.25 4.87 1.06
N PHE A 4 -17.10 5.50 1.23
CA PHE A 4 -15.84 5.11 0.62
C PHE A 4 -14.81 4.87 1.71
N ASP A 5 -14.06 3.78 1.59
CA ASP A 5 -13.01 3.39 2.51
C ASP A 5 -11.70 3.15 1.73
N PHE A 6 -10.60 3.73 2.21
CA PHE A 6 -9.33 3.82 1.46
C PHE A 6 -8.12 3.30 2.24
N ASP A 7 -8.26 2.99 3.52
CA ASP A 7 -7.17 2.55 4.38
C ASP A 7 -7.28 1.08 4.81
N GLY A 8 -8.21 0.32 4.22
CA GLY A 8 -8.39 -1.11 4.48
C GLY A 8 -9.14 -1.42 5.78
N THR A 9 -9.70 -0.40 6.45
CA THR A 9 -10.38 -0.59 7.75
C THR A 9 -11.70 -1.36 7.62
N ILE A 10 -12.47 -1.12 6.55
CA ILE A 10 -13.80 -1.70 6.32
C ILE A 10 -13.84 -2.46 4.98
N TYR A 11 -13.09 -2.00 3.98
CA TYR A 11 -13.03 -2.56 2.65
C TYR A 11 -11.98 -3.68 2.57
N ASP A 12 -12.45 -4.92 2.44
CA ASP A 12 -11.61 -6.12 2.25
C ASP A 12 -11.12 -6.23 0.79
N GLY A 13 -10.34 -5.23 0.38
CA GLY A 13 -9.78 -5.09 -0.96
C GLY A 13 -8.78 -3.95 -1.03
N GLU A 14 -8.18 -3.75 -2.20
CA GLU A 14 -7.12 -2.75 -2.38
C GLU A 14 -7.70 -1.50 -3.02
N SER A 15 -8.20 -0.61 -2.15
CA SER A 15 -9.01 0.56 -2.54
C SER A 15 -8.40 1.40 -3.66
N LEU A 16 -7.06 1.49 -3.71
CA LEU A 16 -6.36 2.23 -4.75
C LEU A 16 -6.55 1.61 -6.15
N PHE A 17 -6.38 0.30 -6.28
CA PHE A 17 -6.52 -0.40 -7.56
C PHE A 17 -7.97 -0.48 -8.00
N ASP A 18 -8.87 -0.76 -7.05
CA ASP A 18 -10.28 -0.90 -7.34
C ASP A 18 -10.88 0.45 -7.76
N LEU A 19 -10.48 1.56 -7.13
CA LEU A 19 -10.83 2.90 -7.59
C LEU A 19 -10.25 3.21 -8.97
N TYR A 20 -9.00 2.82 -9.23
CA TYR A 20 -8.36 3.07 -10.52
C TYR A 20 -9.06 2.32 -11.66
N LEU A 21 -9.36 1.03 -11.46
CA LEU A 21 -10.09 0.20 -12.42
C LEU A 21 -11.53 0.67 -12.61
N PHE A 22 -12.20 1.05 -11.52
CA PHE A 22 -13.52 1.69 -11.59
C PHE A 22 -13.46 2.95 -12.45
N SER A 23 -12.47 3.83 -12.24
CA SER A 23 -12.30 5.06 -13.03
C SER A 23 -12.03 4.79 -14.50
N ALA A 24 -11.25 3.75 -14.81
CA ALA A 24 -10.95 3.34 -16.19
C ALA A 24 -12.22 2.91 -16.95
N LYS A 25 -13.22 2.35 -16.27
CA LYS A 25 -14.53 1.99 -16.86
C LYS A 25 -15.28 3.22 -17.42
N TYR A 26 -15.17 4.37 -16.75
CA TYR A 26 -15.87 5.61 -17.18
C TYR A 26 -15.03 6.48 -18.10
N ASN A 27 -13.70 6.41 -17.97
CA ASN A 27 -12.79 7.16 -18.81
C ASN A 27 -11.51 6.37 -19.11
N PRO A 28 -11.47 5.65 -20.25
CA PRO A 28 -10.30 4.85 -20.65
C PRO A 28 -9.00 5.66 -20.80
N LYS A 29 -9.10 7.00 -20.96
CA LYS A 29 -7.93 7.89 -20.97
C LYS A 29 -7.07 7.76 -19.72
N VAL A 30 -7.65 7.33 -18.59
CA VAL A 30 -6.94 7.12 -17.32
C VAL A 30 -5.84 6.04 -17.45
N LEU A 31 -5.99 5.08 -18.38
CA LEU A 31 -5.00 4.03 -18.62
C LEU A 31 -3.62 4.57 -19.01
N ARG A 32 -3.53 5.78 -19.59
CA ARG A 32 -2.24 6.43 -19.90
C ARG A 32 -1.37 6.68 -18.66
N TYR A 33 -1.99 6.72 -17.48
CA TYR A 33 -1.32 6.99 -16.21
C TYR A 33 -0.94 5.71 -15.45
N ILE A 34 -1.15 4.52 -16.03
CA ILE A 34 -0.87 3.25 -15.33
C ILE A 34 0.61 3.14 -14.92
N ALA A 35 1.53 3.53 -15.79
CA ALA A 35 2.96 3.51 -15.47
C ALA A 35 3.34 4.49 -14.35
N PRO A 36 2.92 5.78 -14.37
CA PRO A 36 3.07 6.68 -13.22
C PRO A 36 2.46 6.15 -11.92
N VAL A 37 1.27 5.57 -11.97
CA VAL A 37 0.56 5.03 -10.80
C VAL A 37 1.35 3.86 -10.19
N LEU A 38 1.72 2.86 -11.00
CA LEU A 38 2.52 1.73 -10.53
C LEU A 38 3.87 2.17 -9.95
N ARG A 39 4.53 3.15 -10.58
CA ARG A 39 5.77 3.74 -10.05
C ARG A 39 5.54 4.39 -8.69
N TYR A 40 4.42 5.09 -8.51
CA TYR A 40 4.08 5.74 -7.25
C TYR A 40 3.81 4.72 -6.15
N VAL A 41 3.02 3.67 -6.43
CA VAL A 41 2.70 2.59 -5.47
C VAL A 41 3.97 1.98 -4.88
N ILE A 42 4.95 1.63 -5.73
CA ILE A 42 6.18 0.96 -5.28
C ILE A 42 7.10 1.92 -4.51
N LYS A 43 7.25 3.16 -4.99
CA LYS A 43 8.29 4.08 -4.47
C LYS A 43 7.81 4.96 -3.34
N TYR A 44 6.52 5.26 -3.25
CA TYR A 44 6.02 6.34 -2.42
C TYR A 44 6.22 6.07 -0.92
N LYS A 45 5.73 4.93 -0.41
CA LYS A 45 5.82 4.63 1.03
C LYS A 45 7.27 4.59 1.53
N PRO A 46 8.22 3.88 0.88
CA PRO A 46 9.62 3.89 1.31
C PRO A 46 10.31 5.23 1.18
N LYS A 47 10.03 5.98 0.09
CA LYS A 47 10.61 7.31 -0.12
C LYS A 47 10.13 8.27 0.96
N ARG A 48 8.82 8.30 1.22
CA ARG A 48 8.23 9.17 2.22
C ARG A 48 8.72 8.85 3.63
N PHE A 49 8.89 7.56 3.93
CA PHE A 49 9.46 7.13 5.21
C PHE A 49 10.89 7.65 5.40
N ARG A 50 11.76 7.47 4.41
CA ARG A 50 13.14 8.01 4.47
C ARG A 50 13.19 9.53 4.52
N GLU A 51 12.30 10.24 3.82
CA GLU A 51 12.20 11.71 3.91
C GLU A 51 11.86 12.19 5.33
N LEU A 52 11.03 11.45 6.07
CA LEU A 52 10.58 11.85 7.40
C LEU A 52 11.56 11.43 8.51
N TYR A 53 12.19 10.26 8.37
CA TYR A 53 12.98 9.64 9.43
C TYR A 53 14.48 9.50 9.11
N GLY A 54 14.90 9.94 7.91
CA GLY A 54 16.27 9.86 7.42
C GLY A 54 16.58 8.56 6.67
N ASP A 55 17.63 8.57 5.86
CA ASP A 55 17.99 7.42 5.00
C ASP A 55 18.51 6.20 5.78
N ASN A 56 19.06 6.42 6.99
CA ASN A 56 19.66 5.37 7.83
C ASN A 56 18.70 4.80 8.88
N VAL A 57 17.42 5.20 8.84
CA VAL A 57 16.40 4.69 9.75
C VAL A 57 16.28 3.16 9.63
N ARG A 58 16.15 2.49 10.76
CA ARG A 58 15.91 1.05 10.82
C ARG A 58 14.47 0.79 11.23
N VAL A 59 13.76 -0.03 10.46
CA VAL A 59 12.45 -0.54 10.84
C VAL A 59 12.67 -1.90 11.48
N ASP A 60 12.47 -1.99 12.80
CA ASP A 60 12.65 -3.26 13.51
C ASP A 60 11.48 -4.21 13.27
N GLU A 61 10.26 -3.70 13.38
CA GLU A 61 9.02 -4.45 13.17
C GLU A 61 8.05 -3.65 12.34
N PHE A 62 7.49 -4.28 11.31
CA PHE A 62 6.50 -3.66 10.44
C PHE A 62 5.24 -4.51 10.38
N TYR A 63 4.09 -3.89 10.66
CA TYR A 63 2.79 -4.54 10.64
C TYR A 63 1.99 -3.96 9.48
N THR A 64 1.44 -4.82 8.62
CA THR A 64 0.62 -4.42 7.48
C THR A 64 -0.46 -5.44 7.22
N ASP A 65 -1.60 -4.98 6.72
CA ASP A 65 -2.71 -5.78 6.21
C ASP A 65 -2.63 -5.97 4.68
N SER A 66 -1.78 -5.20 4.01
CA SER A 66 -1.68 -5.15 2.55
C SER A 66 -0.41 -5.83 2.05
N ARG A 67 -0.56 -6.62 0.97
CA ARG A 67 0.58 -7.20 0.26
C ARG A 67 1.33 -6.16 -0.58
N PHE A 68 0.75 -5.00 -0.86
CA PHE A 68 1.40 -3.94 -1.63
C PHE A 68 2.46 -3.18 -0.82
N ASP A 69 2.51 -3.43 0.48
CA ASP A 69 3.57 -2.94 1.36
C ASP A 69 4.85 -3.77 1.31
N GLN A 70 5.02 -4.64 0.31
CA GLN A 70 6.26 -5.40 0.10
C GLN A 70 7.53 -4.54 0.21
N PRO A 71 7.60 -3.31 -0.36
CA PRO A 71 8.80 -2.48 -0.19
C PRO A 71 9.07 -2.04 1.26
N MET A 72 8.04 -1.94 2.10
CA MET A 72 8.17 -1.65 3.53
C MET A 72 8.51 -2.91 4.32
N ILE A 73 7.92 -4.06 3.97
CA ILE A 73 8.29 -5.38 4.50
C ILE A 73 9.78 -5.65 4.24
N ASP A 74 10.26 -5.37 3.03
CA ASP A 74 11.66 -5.55 2.64
C ASP A 74 12.61 -4.63 3.42
N MET A 75 12.13 -3.47 3.86
CA MET A 75 12.91 -2.53 4.69
C MET A 75 12.98 -2.96 6.16
N ALA A 76 12.00 -3.71 6.64
CA ALA A 76 11.90 -4.11 8.04
C ALA A 76 12.81 -5.31 8.38
N ARG A 77 13.28 -5.39 9.62
CA ARG A 77 13.98 -6.57 10.13
C ARG A 77 13.02 -7.74 10.34
N ARG A 78 11.86 -7.48 10.93
CA ARG A 78 10.72 -8.40 11.03
C ARG A 78 9.49 -7.75 10.45
N ALA A 79 8.63 -8.53 9.79
CA ALA A 79 7.37 -8.02 9.30
C ALA A 79 6.23 -9.00 9.56
N TYR A 80 5.04 -8.46 9.76
CA TYR A 80 3.84 -9.21 10.12
C TYR A 80 2.66 -8.79 9.24
N MET A 81 1.98 -9.79 8.68
CA MET A 81 0.72 -9.65 7.99
C MET A 81 -0.42 -9.74 8.99
N VAL A 82 -1.26 -8.70 9.05
CA VAL A 82 -2.41 -8.61 9.94
C VAL A 82 -3.68 -8.85 9.13
N LYS A 83 -4.51 -9.79 9.56
CA LYS A 83 -5.82 -10.04 8.94
C LYS A 83 -6.88 -10.25 10.00
N GLY A 84 -7.78 -9.27 10.15
CA GLY A 84 -8.72 -9.22 11.26
C GLY A 84 -7.98 -9.29 12.59
N ASN A 85 -8.32 -10.29 13.42
CA ASN A 85 -7.71 -10.50 14.74
C ASN A 85 -6.48 -11.43 14.73
N LYS A 86 -5.86 -11.67 13.56
CA LYS A 86 -4.73 -12.60 13.42
C LYS A 86 -3.48 -11.87 12.91
N ILE A 87 -2.33 -12.24 13.45
CA ILE A 87 -1.01 -11.72 13.07
C ILE A 87 -0.14 -12.90 12.62
N HIS A 88 0.44 -12.80 11.43
CA HIS A 88 1.32 -13.82 10.84
C HIS A 88 2.65 -13.20 10.47
N GLN A 89 3.76 -13.71 10.98
CA GLN A 89 5.08 -13.25 10.57
C GLN A 89 5.34 -13.63 9.10
N VAL A 90 5.75 -12.66 8.30
CA VAL A 90 6.06 -12.80 6.87
C VAL A 90 7.52 -12.51 6.53
N LYS A 91 8.28 -11.94 7.48
CA LYS A 91 9.73 -11.74 7.41
C LYS A 91 10.35 -11.77 8.80
#